data_AF-A0A9P0JXI0-F1
#
_entry.id   AF-A0A9P0JXI0-F1
#
_cell.length_a   1.000
_cell.length_b   1.000
_cell.length_c   1.000
_cell.angle_alpha   90.00
_cell.angle_beta   90.00
_cell.angle_gamma   90.00
#
_symmetry.space_group_name_H-M   'P 1'
#
loop_
_entity.id
_entity.type
_entity.pdbx_description
1 polymer ?
#
loop_
_entity_poly.entity_id
_entity_poly.type
_entity_poly.pdbx_seq_one_letter_code
_entity_poly.pdbx_strand_id
1 'polypeptide(L)'
;MNVQLSDLGFRLLAPGNLLNDQLDEALDTLHRRVGGQEQKALMQLRAIHKTLREVAKPTYRSCLEEVEGDRTIKTKVREYFDSEDPLSVCGEMEAKPFDEEVVVKDVRALVSMYRDNSFTGRSVARIFHGIQSPNYPAVIWGRCRFWRSHIDKDFHQIVKIATREIIKLR
;
A
#
# COMPACT_ATOMS: atom_id res chain seq x y z
N MET A 1 -42.61 17.91 -18.88
CA MET A 1 -41.94 16.60 -18.71
C MET A 1 -40.48 16.91 -18.42
N ASN A 2 -40.01 16.70 -17.18
CA ASN A 2 -38.63 17.01 -16.80
C ASN A 2 -37.80 15.72 -16.84
N VAL A 3 -36.71 15.73 -17.61
CA VAL A 3 -35.72 14.64 -17.63
C VAL A 3 -34.60 15.03 -16.66
N GLN A 4 -34.35 14.19 -15.66
CA GLN A 4 -33.23 14.33 -14.73
C GLN A 4 -32.24 13.20 -14.98
N LEU A 5 -30.96 13.54 -15.11
CA LEU A 5 -29.85 12.60 -15.19
C LEU A 5 -29.13 12.62 -13.85
N SER A 6 -28.97 11.45 -13.22
CA SER A 6 -28.39 11.31 -11.87
C SER A 6 -26.99 10.72 -11.88
N ASP A 7 -26.60 10.04 -12.96
CA ASP A 7 -25.47 9.13 -12.93
C ASP A 7 -24.25 9.76 -13.61
N LEU A 8 -23.31 10.21 -12.78
CA LEU A 8 -22.01 10.69 -13.24
C LEU A 8 -21.19 9.49 -13.73
N GLY A 9 -20.80 9.50 -15.00
CA GLY A 9 -20.01 8.43 -15.60
C GLY A 9 -18.99 8.96 -16.61
N PHE A 10 -17.96 8.16 -16.86
CA PHE A 10 -17.04 8.42 -17.95
C PHE A 10 -17.63 7.90 -19.25
N ARG A 11 -17.80 8.77 -20.25
CA ARG A 11 -18.17 8.36 -21.61
C ARG A 11 -16.93 7.81 -22.31
N LEU A 12 -16.79 6.49 -22.29
CA LEU A 12 -15.66 5.77 -22.89
C LEU A 12 -16.16 4.93 -24.06
N LEU A 13 -15.39 4.90 -25.15
CA LEU A 13 -15.61 3.99 -26.27
C LEU A 13 -14.56 2.89 -26.19
N ALA A 14 -14.96 1.72 -25.70
CA ALA A 14 -14.14 0.52 -25.70
C ALA A 14 -14.66 -0.41 -26.82
N PRO A 15 -13.95 -0.55 -27.95
CA PRO A 15 -14.45 -1.28 -29.12
C PRO A 15 -14.64 -2.79 -28.90
N GLY A 16 -14.16 -3.35 -27.79
CA GLY A 16 -14.41 -4.75 -27.40
C GLY A 16 -13.79 -5.79 -28.33
N ASN A 17 -12.93 -5.37 -29.25
CA ASN A 17 -12.29 -6.19 -30.28
C ASN A 17 -10.86 -6.63 -29.88
N LEU A 18 -10.51 -6.51 -28.60
CA LEU A 18 -9.23 -6.98 -28.08
C LEU A 18 -9.28 -8.49 -27.92
N LEU A 19 -8.26 -9.16 -28.44
CA LEU A 19 -8.02 -10.59 -28.21
C LEU A 19 -7.54 -10.83 -26.76
N ASN A 20 -7.60 -12.07 -26.30
CA ASN A 20 -7.23 -12.42 -24.92
C ASN A 20 -5.78 -12.03 -24.57
N ASP A 21 -4.85 -12.24 -25.50
CA ASP A 21 -3.44 -11.84 -25.37
C ASP A 21 -3.27 -10.32 -25.27
N GLN A 22 -4.03 -9.56 -26.07
CA GLN A 22 -4.01 -8.10 -26.02
C GLN A 22 -4.62 -7.54 -24.74
N LEU A 23 -5.65 -8.21 -24.20
CA LEU A 23 -6.22 -7.88 -22.90
C LEU A 23 -5.22 -8.13 -21.78
N ASP A 24 -4.52 -9.27 -21.81
CA ASP A 24 -3.48 -9.60 -20.85
C ASP A 24 -2.31 -8.60 -20.91
N GLU A 25 -1.85 -8.21 -22.11
CA GLU A 25 -0.83 -7.19 -22.28
C GLU A 25 -1.25 -5.81 -21.74
N ALA A 26 -2.52 -5.43 -21.98
CA ALA A 26 -3.07 -4.19 -21.44
C ALA A 26 -3.15 -4.22 -19.91
N LEU A 27 -3.55 -5.35 -19.33
CA LEU A 27 -3.57 -5.57 -17.89
C LEU A 27 -2.17 -5.50 -17.29
N ASP A 28 -1.17 -6.13 -17.92
CA ASP A 28 0.22 -6.09 -17.48
C ASP A 28 0.79 -4.68 -17.53
N THR A 29 0.46 -3.92 -18.58
CA THR A 29 0.87 -2.52 -18.71
C THR A 29 0.27 -1.65 -17.61
N LEU A 30 -1.02 -1.82 -17.31
CA LEU A 30 -1.68 -1.14 -16.20
C LEU A 30 -1.09 -1.54 -14.86
N HIS A 31 -0.82 -2.84 -14.66
CA HIS A 31 -0.23 -3.36 -13.44
C HIS A 31 1.17 -2.79 -13.20
N ARG A 32 2.03 -2.78 -14.24
CA ARG A 32 3.37 -2.20 -14.20
C ARG A 32 3.32 -0.71 -13.85
N ARG A 33 2.37 0.04 -14.43
CA ARG A 33 2.18 1.46 -14.12
C ARG A 33 1.80 1.67 -12.66
N VAL A 34 0.85 0.89 -12.14
CA VAL A 34 0.43 0.98 -10.74
C VAL A 34 1.57 0.62 -9.80
N GLY A 35 2.31 -0.46 -10.08
CA GLY A 35 3.47 -0.86 -9.29
C GLY A 35 4.59 0.19 -9.29
N GLY A 36 4.87 0.81 -10.45
CA GLY A 36 5.84 1.90 -10.55
C GLY A 36 5.40 3.14 -9.76
N GLN A 37 4.11 3.49 -9.79
CA GLN A 37 3.57 4.59 -8.98
C GLN A 37 3.66 4.31 -7.48
N GLU A 38 3.33 3.08 -7.06
CA GLU A 38 3.46 2.65 -5.67
C GLU A 38 4.92 2.74 -5.20
N GLN A 39 5.85 2.16 -5.95
CA GLN A 39 7.27 2.18 -5.62
C GLN A 39 7.80 3.62 -5.52
N LYS A 40 7.43 4.48 -6.48
CA LYS A 40 7.84 5.89 -6.46
C LYS A 40 7.31 6.62 -5.23
N ALA A 41 6.04 6.41 -4.88
CA ALA A 41 5.42 7.03 -3.70
C ALA A 41 6.08 6.56 -2.39
N LEU A 42 6.40 5.27 -2.28
CA LEU A 42 7.12 4.72 -1.12
C LEU A 42 8.53 5.29 -0.98
N MET A 43 9.25 5.41 -2.10
CA MET A 43 10.59 6.01 -2.13
C MET A 43 10.55 7.49 -1.74
N GLN A 44 9.56 8.24 -2.22
CA GLN A 44 9.35 9.64 -1.81
C GLN A 44 9.09 9.77 -0.30
N LEU A 45 8.24 8.90 0.26
CA LEU A 45 7.95 8.90 1.69
C LEU A 45 9.21 8.63 2.52
N ARG A 46 10.07 7.70 2.06
CA ARG A 46 11.35 7.40 2.69
C ARG A 46 12.34 8.55 2.58
N ALA A 47 12.44 9.18 1.41
CA ALA A 47 13.30 10.33 1.19
C ALA A 47 12.95 11.46 2.17
N ILE A 48 11.65 11.76 2.30
CA ILE A 48 11.14 12.75 3.25
C ILE A 48 11.47 12.35 4.68
N HIS A 49 11.15 11.11 5.08
CA HIS A 49 11.40 10.63 6.43
C HIS A 49 12.90 10.68 6.78
N LYS A 50 13.78 10.25 5.88
CA LYS A 50 15.24 10.29 6.06
C LYS A 50 15.72 11.73 6.23
N THR A 51 15.34 12.62 5.32
CA THR A 51 15.72 14.04 5.38
C THR A 51 15.26 14.70 6.67
N LEU A 52 14.00 14.48 7.08
CA LEU A 52 13.45 15.02 8.32
C LEU A 52 14.14 14.43 9.55
N ARG A 53 14.42 13.12 9.57
CA ARG A 53 15.08 12.47 10.69
C ARG A 53 16.50 12.97 10.91
N GLU A 54 17.23 13.30 9.84
CA GLU A 54 18.58 13.82 9.92
C GLU A 54 18.66 15.25 10.50
N VAL A 55 17.61 16.06 10.32
CA VAL A 55 17.55 17.42 10.88
C VAL A 55 16.74 17.51 12.19
N ALA A 56 15.98 16.47 12.52
CA ALA A 56 15.17 16.44 13.73
C ALA A 56 16.03 16.43 15.00
N LYS A 57 15.67 17.29 15.96
CA LYS A 57 16.25 17.29 17.31
C LYS A 57 15.32 16.54 18.28
N PRO A 58 15.84 16.02 19.41
CA PRO A 58 15.04 15.26 20.37
C PRO A 58 13.89 16.07 21.00
N THR A 59 14.06 17.39 21.14
CA THR A 59 13.03 18.28 21.68
C THR A 59 13.03 19.63 20.98
N TYR A 60 11.90 20.32 20.96
CA TYR A 60 11.76 21.64 20.35
C TYR A 60 12.65 22.71 20.97
N ARG A 61 13.03 22.57 22.25
CA ARG A 61 13.88 23.54 22.96
C ARG A 61 15.24 23.67 22.29
N SER A 62 15.80 22.55 21.84
CA SER A 62 17.05 22.50 21.09
C SER A 62 16.95 23.18 19.72
N CYS A 63 15.74 23.50 19.23
CA CYS A 63 15.54 24.20 17.97
C CYS A 63 15.53 25.73 18.12
N LEU A 64 15.44 26.26 19.34
CA LEU A 64 15.33 27.72 19.57
C LEU A 64 16.65 28.46 19.32
N GLU A 65 17.78 27.77 19.46
CA GLU A 65 19.13 28.33 19.31
C GLU A 65 19.83 27.85 18.03
N GLU A 66 19.17 26.99 17.23
CA GLU A 66 19.81 26.24 16.15
C GLU A 66 19.61 26.90 14.78
N VAL A 67 20.72 27.26 14.12
CA VAL A 67 20.74 27.80 12.74
C VAL A 67 21.15 26.76 11.70
N GLU A 68 21.89 25.71 12.09
CA GLU A 68 22.46 24.72 11.15
C GLU A 68 21.41 23.75 10.58
N GLY A 69 20.41 23.36 11.36
CA GLY A 69 19.32 22.49 10.90
C GLY A 69 18.51 23.11 9.74
N ASP A 70 18.25 24.42 9.80
CA ASP A 70 17.54 25.17 8.76
C ASP A 70 18.34 25.23 7.45
N ARG A 71 19.65 25.45 7.52
CA ARG A 71 20.54 25.42 6.34
C ARG A 71 20.59 24.03 5.71
N THR A 72 20.65 22.99 6.54
CA THR A 72 20.76 21.60 6.11
C THR A 72 19.50 21.14 5.38
N ILE A 73 18.31 21.40 5.93
CA ILE A 73 17.05 21.03 5.26
C ILE A 73 16.86 21.79 3.94
N LYS A 74 17.15 23.10 3.91
CA LYS A 74 17.06 23.90 2.68
C LYS A 74 17.99 23.40 1.58
N THR A 75 19.19 22.97 1.94
CA THR A 75 20.17 22.42 0.99
C THR A 75 19.65 21.11 0.39
N LYS A 76 19.20 20.17 1.23
CA LYS A 76 18.64 18.90 0.77
C LYS A 76 17.39 19.04 -0.09
N VAL A 77 16.52 20.01 0.24
CA VAL A 77 15.33 20.30 -0.57
C VAL A 77 15.72 20.79 -1.95
N ARG A 78 16.72 21.68 -2.07
CA ARG A 78 17.23 22.14 -3.37
C ARG A 78 17.84 20.98 -4.17
N GLU A 79 18.73 20.20 -3.55
CA GLU A 79 19.33 19.01 -4.18
C GLU A 79 18.28 18.01 -4.69
N TYR A 80 17.18 17.82 -3.96
CA TYR A 80 16.07 16.96 -4.39
C TYR A 80 15.36 17.49 -5.64
N PHE A 81 15.16 18.81 -5.78
CA PHE A 81 14.48 19.37 -6.95
C PHE A 81 15.41 19.61 -8.15
N ASP A 82 16.71 19.79 -7.90
CA ASP A 82 17.73 20.00 -8.94
C ASP A 82 18.28 18.68 -9.51
N SER A 83 18.04 17.54 -8.85
CA SER A 83 18.48 16.21 -9.31
C SER A 83 17.57 15.64 -10.40
N GLU A 84 18.16 15.01 -11.43
CA GLU A 84 17.44 14.26 -12.47
C GLU A 84 16.78 12.98 -11.93
N ASP A 85 17.38 12.36 -10.90
CA ASP A 85 16.80 11.23 -10.17
C ASP A 85 17.01 11.38 -8.66
N PRO A 86 16.11 12.10 -7.98
CA PRO A 86 16.24 12.38 -6.55
C PRO A 86 15.94 11.19 -5.63
N LEU A 87 15.45 10.08 -6.19
CA LEU A 87 15.04 8.90 -5.41
C LEU A 87 16.09 7.79 -5.41
N SER A 88 17.08 7.86 -6.31
CA SER A 88 18.24 6.95 -6.36
C SER A 88 18.92 6.75 -4.99
N VAL A 89 18.95 7.80 -4.16
CA VAL A 89 19.63 7.83 -2.84
C VAL A 89 18.94 6.95 -1.78
N CYS A 90 17.69 6.53 -2.01
CA CYS A 90 16.90 5.82 -1.00
C CYS A 90 17.14 4.31 -0.93
N GLY A 91 17.97 3.74 -1.82
CA GLY A 91 18.34 2.32 -1.82
C GLY A 91 17.16 1.38 -2.11
N GLU A 92 17.46 0.09 -2.35
CA GLU A 92 16.43 -0.93 -2.54
C GLU A 92 15.66 -1.21 -1.24
N MET A 93 14.40 -1.65 -1.37
CA MET A 93 13.63 -2.12 -0.23
C MET A 93 14.25 -3.39 0.33
N GLU A 94 14.80 -3.32 1.55
CA GLU A 94 15.17 -4.54 2.29
C GLU A 94 13.94 -5.45 2.40
N ALA A 95 14.04 -6.65 1.86
CA ALA A 95 13.02 -7.67 1.97
C ALA A 95 12.93 -8.08 3.44
N LYS A 96 11.79 -7.82 4.07
CA LYS A 96 11.56 -8.20 5.45
C LYS A 96 11.53 -9.72 5.58
N PRO A 97 12.04 -10.29 6.68
CA PRO A 97 11.90 -11.72 6.95
C PRO A 97 10.41 -12.07 6.97
N PHE A 98 10.04 -13.02 6.13
CA PHE A 98 8.65 -13.40 5.94
C PHE A 98 8.42 -14.84 6.41
N ASP A 99 7.80 -14.96 7.58
CA ASP A 99 7.34 -16.25 8.09
C ASP A 99 5.98 -16.61 7.48
N GLU A 100 6.04 -17.42 6.42
CA GLU A 100 4.90 -17.88 5.64
C GLU A 100 3.98 -18.82 6.43
N GLU A 101 4.53 -19.69 7.27
CA GLU A 101 3.75 -20.69 8.02
C GLU A 101 2.79 -20.02 9.00
N VAL A 102 3.27 -18.98 9.70
CA VAL A 102 2.43 -18.19 10.61
C VAL A 102 1.30 -17.51 9.85
N VAL A 103 1.58 -16.89 8.69
CA VAL A 103 0.54 -16.23 7.88
C VAL A 103 -0.48 -17.25 7.39
N VAL A 104 -0.04 -18.40 6.88
CA VAL A 104 -0.95 -19.48 6.42
C VAL A 104 -1.89 -19.91 7.53
N LYS A 105 -1.35 -20.15 8.74
CA LYS A 105 -2.15 -20.55 9.90
C LYS A 105 -3.20 -19.50 10.24
N ASP A 106 -2.80 -18.23 10.30
CA ASP A 106 -3.71 -17.14 10.67
C ASP A 106 -4.75 -16.84 9.58
N VAL A 107 -4.41 -16.97 8.29
CA VAL A 107 -5.38 -16.92 7.19
C VAL A 107 -6.45 -18.00 7.36
N ARG A 108 -6.02 -19.26 7.54
CA ARG A 108 -6.96 -20.38 7.69
C ARG A 108 -7.85 -20.20 8.92
N ALA A 109 -7.29 -19.72 10.02
CA ALA A 109 -8.04 -19.44 11.24
C ALA A 109 -9.06 -18.30 11.05
N LEU A 110 -8.69 -17.22 10.36
CA LEU A 110 -9.60 -16.12 10.04
C LEU A 110 -10.78 -16.61 9.19
N VAL A 111 -10.51 -17.29 8.09
CA VAL A 111 -11.55 -17.80 7.17
C VAL A 111 -12.47 -18.79 7.90
N SER A 112 -11.90 -19.67 8.73
CA SER A 112 -12.66 -20.67 9.47
C SER A 112 -13.52 -20.09 10.59
N MET A 113 -13.08 -18.98 11.21
CA MET A 113 -13.79 -18.30 12.30
C MET A 113 -14.96 -17.45 11.78
N TYR A 114 -14.87 -16.95 10.56
CA TYR A 114 -15.84 -16.03 9.97
C TYR A 114 -16.40 -16.59 8.65
N ARG A 115 -16.95 -17.81 8.69
CA ARG A 115 -17.36 -18.58 7.50
C ARG A 115 -18.41 -17.89 6.63
N ASP A 116 -19.25 -17.05 7.24
CA ASP A 116 -20.30 -16.32 6.53
C ASP A 116 -19.75 -15.12 5.72
N ASN A 117 -18.45 -14.82 5.81
CA ASN A 117 -17.81 -13.73 5.09
C ASN A 117 -17.14 -14.22 3.79
N SER A 118 -17.34 -13.45 2.71
CA SER A 118 -16.68 -13.67 1.43
C SER A 118 -15.31 -13.00 1.38
N PHE A 119 -14.30 -13.66 1.93
CA PHE A 119 -12.94 -13.15 1.89
C PHE A 119 -12.30 -13.28 0.49
N THR A 120 -11.52 -12.27 0.16
CA THR A 120 -10.51 -12.26 -0.92
C THR A 120 -9.13 -12.15 -0.28
N GLY A 121 -8.05 -12.53 -0.99
CA GLY A 121 -6.70 -12.36 -0.46
C GLY A 121 -6.40 -10.90 -0.08
N ARG A 122 -6.93 -9.94 -0.85
CA ARG A 122 -6.83 -8.50 -0.55
C ARG A 122 -7.57 -8.10 0.72
N SER A 123 -8.80 -8.59 0.95
CA SER A 123 -9.52 -8.24 2.18
C SER A 123 -8.85 -8.82 3.42
N VAL A 124 -8.27 -10.02 3.35
CA VAL A 124 -7.49 -10.61 4.44
C VAL A 124 -6.23 -9.78 4.73
N ALA A 125 -5.45 -9.42 3.71
CA ALA A 125 -4.27 -8.57 3.88
C ALA A 125 -4.62 -7.22 4.51
N ARG A 126 -5.75 -6.61 4.11
CA ARG A 126 -6.25 -5.37 4.72
C ARG A 126 -6.57 -5.53 6.21
N ILE A 127 -7.24 -6.61 6.60
CA ILE A 127 -7.51 -6.90 8.02
C ILE A 127 -6.20 -7.05 8.80
N PHE A 128 -5.26 -7.84 8.28
CA PHE A 128 -3.96 -8.08 8.91
C PHE A 128 -3.09 -6.83 9.07
N HIS A 129 -3.21 -5.85 8.15
CA HIS A 129 -2.56 -4.54 8.27
C HIS A 129 -3.41 -3.50 9.03
N GLY A 130 -4.67 -3.81 9.33
CA GLY A 130 -5.61 -2.90 9.97
C GLY A 130 -6.07 -1.73 9.09
N ILE A 131 -6.24 -1.98 7.79
CA ILE A 131 -6.73 -1.01 6.81
C ILE A 131 -8.22 -1.26 6.55
N GLN A 132 -9.08 -0.34 6.94
CA GLN A 132 -10.53 -0.49 6.75
C GLN A 132 -10.94 -0.56 5.27
N SER A 133 -12.01 -1.29 4.98
CA SER A 133 -12.68 -1.27 3.67
C SER A 133 -14.19 -1.21 3.86
N PRO A 134 -14.98 -0.88 2.82
CA PRO A 134 -16.43 -0.81 2.93
C PRO A 134 -17.06 -2.08 3.55
N ASN A 135 -16.61 -3.26 3.13
CA ASN A 135 -17.11 -4.54 3.65
C ASN A 135 -16.49 -4.93 5.01
N TYR A 136 -15.34 -4.35 5.36
CA TYR A 136 -14.59 -4.66 6.58
C TYR A 136 -14.21 -3.36 7.32
N PRO A 137 -15.19 -2.63 7.89
CA PRO A 137 -14.95 -1.34 8.52
C PRO A 137 -14.26 -1.47 9.88
N ALA A 138 -13.38 -0.52 10.21
CA ALA A 138 -12.58 -0.57 11.45
C ALA A 138 -13.42 -0.58 12.73
N VAL A 139 -14.59 0.07 12.73
CA VAL A 139 -15.49 0.09 13.89
C VAL A 139 -16.01 -1.32 14.27
N ILE A 140 -16.13 -2.22 13.28
CA ILE A 140 -16.57 -3.60 13.48
C ILE A 140 -15.35 -4.51 13.65
N TRP A 141 -14.43 -4.47 12.67
CA TRP A 141 -13.32 -5.41 12.55
C TRP A 141 -12.10 -5.05 13.39
N GLY A 142 -12.00 -3.82 13.89
CA GLY A 142 -10.88 -3.35 14.71
C GLY A 142 -10.71 -4.10 16.04
N ARG A 143 -11.77 -4.77 16.50
CA ARG A 143 -11.78 -5.60 17.72
C ARG A 143 -11.44 -7.07 17.46
N CYS A 144 -11.37 -7.47 16.19
CA CYS A 144 -11.02 -8.84 15.81
C CYS A 144 -9.53 -9.10 16.13
N ARG A 145 -9.18 -10.29 16.65
CA ARG A 145 -7.79 -10.64 16.97
C ARG A 145 -6.82 -10.57 15.80
N PHE A 146 -7.35 -10.69 14.58
CA PHE A 146 -6.58 -10.65 13.35
C PHE A 146 -6.29 -9.22 12.87
N TRP A 147 -6.95 -8.21 13.43
CA TRP A 147 -6.74 -6.82 13.05
C TRP A 147 -5.35 -6.34 13.45
N ARG A 148 -4.57 -5.81 12.49
CA ARG A 148 -3.18 -5.36 12.70
C ARG A 148 -2.21 -6.47 13.17
N SER A 149 -2.57 -7.74 13.01
CA SER A 149 -1.78 -8.89 13.46
C SER A 149 -0.49 -9.14 12.66
N HIS A 150 -0.38 -8.61 11.44
CA HIS A 150 0.80 -8.75 10.59
C HIS A 150 1.16 -7.42 9.91
N ILE A 151 1.12 -6.32 10.66
CA ILE A 151 1.44 -4.96 10.15
C ILE A 151 2.88 -4.83 9.66
N ASP A 152 3.76 -5.65 10.20
CA ASP A 152 5.19 -5.70 9.92
C ASP A 152 5.51 -6.49 8.64
N LYS A 153 4.64 -7.41 8.22
CA LYS A 153 4.85 -8.26 7.04
C LYS A 153 4.52 -7.53 5.73
N ASP A 154 5.00 -8.07 4.60
CA ASP A 154 4.72 -7.48 3.28
C ASP A 154 3.26 -7.72 2.86
N PHE A 155 2.58 -6.65 2.49
CA PHE A 155 1.16 -6.68 2.13
C PHE A 155 0.91 -7.60 0.93
N HIS A 156 1.74 -7.54 -0.11
CA HIS A 156 1.55 -8.30 -1.35
C HIS A 156 1.84 -9.79 -1.16
N GLN A 157 2.82 -10.15 -0.33
CA GLN A 157 3.07 -11.54 0.06
C GLN A 157 1.86 -12.12 0.79
N ILE A 158 1.27 -11.37 1.75
CA ILE A 158 0.04 -11.80 2.42
C ILE A 158 -1.10 -11.98 1.42
N VAL A 159 -1.29 -11.07 0.45
CA VAL A 159 -2.32 -11.21 -0.60
C VAL A 159 -2.15 -12.51 -1.38
N LYS A 160 -0.92 -12.85 -1.80
CA LYS A 160 -0.62 -14.08 -2.55
C LYS A 160 -0.95 -15.33 -1.74
N ILE A 161 -0.49 -15.38 -0.49
CA ILE A 161 -0.72 -16.52 0.40
C ILE A 161 -2.19 -16.65 0.75
N ALA A 162 -2.85 -15.55 1.11
CA ALA A 162 -4.26 -15.56 1.46
C ALA A 162 -5.13 -16.01 0.28
N THR A 163 -4.83 -15.55 -0.94
CA THR A 163 -5.52 -16.02 -2.16
C THR A 163 -5.35 -17.53 -2.34
N ARG A 164 -4.12 -18.04 -2.23
CA ARG A 164 -3.83 -19.47 -2.37
C ARG A 164 -4.56 -20.31 -1.32
N GLU A 165 -4.55 -19.88 -0.06
CA GLU A 165 -5.20 -20.63 1.02
C GLU A 165 -6.72 -20.55 0.98
N ILE A 166 -7.31 -19.42 0.57
CA ILE A 166 -8.77 -19.29 0.36
C ILE A 166 -9.24 -20.25 -0.73
N ILE A 167 -8.50 -20.40 -1.83
CA ILE A 167 -8.84 -21.34 -2.90
C ILE A 167 -8.82 -22.78 -2.40
N LYS A 168 -7.87 -23.16 -1.53
CA LYS A 168 -7.80 -24.51 -0.94
C LYS A 168 -8.92 -24.81 0.07
N LEU A 169 -9.52 -23.78 0.66
CA LEU A 169 -10.58 -23.90 1.67
C LEU A 169 -11.99 -23.85 1.07
N ARG A 170 -12.12 -23.50 -0.21
CA ARG A 170 -13.35 -23.58 -0.99
C ARG A 170 -13.51 -24.98 -1.57
#